data_AF-A0A8J3MK17-F1
#
_entry.id   AF-A0A8J3MK17-F1
#
_cell.length_a   1.000
_cell.length_b   1.000
_cell.length_c   1.000
_cell.angle_alpha   90.00
_cell.angle_beta   90.00
_cell.angle_gamma   90.00
#
_symmetry.space_group_name_H-M   'P 1'
#
loop_
_entity.id
_entity.type
_entity.pdbx_description
1 polymer ?
#
loop_
_entity_poly.entity_id
_entity_poly.type
_entity_poly.pdbx_seq_one_letter_code
_entity_poly.pdbx_strand_id
1 'polypeptide(L)'
;MPKPPHPPTSRDLVLDSLKVSLRNVGVGRGPWEAPTADAAIGQIADAVELDIRKRLEGLNTREVVRWAAVEMAHCTDLQLKARTAAPSSLTRAREAQLHAENAAAVHLVLELAARQPAGGSRRDPSRRDFEALAILGHELWRWRTVADQVAARLVTVAGAKLTKRGTFDVEVRDLPPFRLSQFENAYVRRMADNGPLRGLGDNAVLQALVRSLKSGSAIPGNLAAIDAALKDDRGYGLVDLFAAQEFLIQVSGVDDDSVPGHLFSSRESLEGTVRANMDQLLPAAHLDGVLEACRHLIWTQALMQDSPLQMLEYRESVGRLYSRPVLELADLSLFVPRNAPGLARVVLLQRIFEGTWPEQLSASDASLSRALKQRRERVRPIAGFEADLKGTLASTGLPFAVRVRQSALHRPSDVLGVSVRAEIDAVVVAVHSLTIWVLEAKDLAVPFSPRRIRGEVHNYHRAGGHVDKLLAKVKDVAANPAEVAGRLGAADVVGTFAVRGLFVTREPTPAAFTDDRTHDFVTLDRLPDLLWKDPSS
;
A
#
# COMPACT_ATOMS: atom_id res chain seq x y z
N MET A 1 -40.73 -25.15 35.02
CA MET A 1 -40.10 -23.82 34.98
C MET A 1 -39.45 -23.63 33.62
N PRO A 2 -39.75 -22.57 32.87
CA PRO A 2 -39.04 -22.29 31.63
C PRO A 2 -37.57 -22.02 31.97
N LYS A 3 -36.64 -22.62 31.20
CA LYS A 3 -35.20 -22.32 31.30
C LYS A 3 -35.02 -20.80 31.24
N PRO A 4 -34.18 -20.18 32.09
CA PRO A 4 -33.83 -18.79 31.92
C PRO A 4 -33.24 -18.63 30.51
N PRO A 5 -33.61 -17.59 29.74
CA PRO A 5 -33.01 -17.35 28.45
C PRO A 5 -31.50 -17.23 28.67
N HIS A 6 -30.73 -18.02 27.93
CA HIS A 6 -29.27 -17.87 27.94
C HIS A 6 -28.96 -16.38 27.74
N PRO A 7 -28.06 -15.77 28.56
CA PRO A 7 -27.72 -14.37 28.38
C PRO A 7 -27.23 -14.15 26.94
N PRO A 8 -27.64 -13.07 26.27
CA PRO A 8 -27.30 -12.85 24.87
C PRO A 8 -25.77 -12.86 24.69
N THR A 9 -25.32 -13.54 23.64
CA THR A 9 -23.91 -13.55 23.27
C THR A 9 -23.50 -12.18 22.71
N SER A 10 -22.20 -11.88 22.68
CA SER A 10 -21.68 -10.64 22.06
C SER A 10 -22.16 -10.49 20.61
N ARG A 11 -22.37 -11.61 19.90
CA ARG A 11 -22.94 -11.66 18.54
C ARG A 11 -24.41 -11.27 18.47
N ASP A 12 -25.22 -11.70 19.43
CA ASP A 12 -26.64 -11.34 19.50
C ASP A 12 -26.79 -9.82 19.76
N LEU A 13 -25.93 -9.28 20.64
CA LEU A 13 -25.88 -7.84 20.94
C LEU A 13 -25.44 -7.01 19.73
N VAL A 14 -24.43 -7.47 18.98
CA VAL A 14 -23.99 -6.82 17.74
C VAL A 14 -25.10 -6.86 16.70
N LEU A 15 -25.74 -8.02 16.52
CA LEU A 15 -26.84 -8.19 15.59
C LEU A 15 -27.99 -7.22 15.88
N ASP A 16 -28.45 -7.14 17.12
CA ASP A 16 -29.58 -6.29 17.50
C ASP A 16 -29.27 -4.80 17.36
N SER A 17 -28.03 -4.40 17.69
CA SER A 17 -27.56 -3.02 17.51
C SER A 17 -27.45 -2.65 16.03
N LEU A 18 -26.83 -3.50 15.20
CA LEU A 18 -26.71 -3.28 13.76
C LEU A 18 -28.07 -3.15 13.08
N LYS A 19 -29.07 -3.93 13.49
CA LYS A 19 -30.45 -3.81 12.96
C LYS A 19 -31.05 -2.42 13.21
N VAL A 20 -30.73 -1.80 14.34
CA VAL A 20 -31.18 -0.43 14.69
C VAL A 20 -30.38 0.58 13.88
N SER A 21 -29.05 0.44 13.83
CA SER A 21 -28.17 1.35 13.09
C SER A 21 -28.47 1.36 11.59
N LEU A 22 -28.69 0.19 10.97
CA LEU A 22 -29.13 0.07 9.57
C LEU A 22 -30.47 0.77 9.33
N ARG A 23 -31.47 0.56 10.21
CA ARG A 23 -32.77 1.25 10.10
C ARG A 23 -32.61 2.77 10.16
N ASN A 24 -31.73 3.27 11.03
CA ASN A 24 -31.50 4.71 11.20
C ASN A 24 -30.88 5.36 9.96
N VAL A 25 -30.03 4.63 9.23
CA VAL A 25 -29.48 5.09 7.94
C VAL A 25 -30.37 4.77 6.75
N GLY A 26 -31.61 4.30 6.99
CA GLY A 26 -32.58 4.00 5.92
C GLY A 26 -32.32 2.70 5.17
N VAL A 27 -31.42 1.85 5.65
CA VAL A 27 -31.07 0.57 5.03
C VAL A 27 -31.82 -0.56 5.73
N GLY A 28 -32.45 -1.46 4.96
CA GLY A 28 -33.11 -2.67 5.48
C GLY A 28 -32.12 -3.67 6.11
N ARG A 29 -32.51 -4.95 6.28
CA ARG A 29 -31.59 -6.01 6.74
C ARG A 29 -31.02 -6.86 5.59
N GLY A 30 -31.36 -6.47 4.36
CA GLY A 30 -31.22 -7.31 3.19
C GLY A 30 -32.25 -8.46 3.14
N PRO A 31 -32.12 -9.38 2.18
CA PRO A 31 -31.06 -9.40 1.17
C PRO A 31 -31.09 -8.16 0.27
N TRP A 32 -29.92 -7.61 -0.02
CA TRP A 32 -29.74 -6.57 -1.03
C TRP A 32 -29.12 -7.25 -2.24
N GLU A 33 -29.74 -7.10 -3.40
CA GLU A 33 -29.21 -7.59 -4.67
C GLU A 33 -28.65 -6.41 -5.47
N ALA A 34 -27.82 -6.67 -6.49
CA ALA A 34 -27.39 -5.64 -7.42
C ALA A 34 -28.59 -4.99 -8.14
N PRO A 35 -28.63 -3.65 -8.34
CA PRO A 35 -27.63 -2.63 -7.99
C PRO A 35 -27.83 -2.01 -6.59
N THR A 36 -28.87 -2.42 -5.84
CA THR A 36 -29.15 -1.88 -4.50
C THR A 36 -28.03 -2.17 -3.51
N ALA A 37 -27.37 -3.33 -3.62
CA ALA A 37 -26.23 -3.68 -2.79
C ALA A 37 -25.02 -2.73 -2.99
N ASP A 38 -24.74 -2.33 -4.24
CA ASP A 38 -23.70 -1.34 -4.56
C ASP A 38 -23.99 0.03 -3.96
N ALA A 39 -25.24 0.47 -4.01
CA ALA A 39 -25.65 1.74 -3.41
C ALA A 39 -25.63 1.69 -1.87
N ALA A 40 -25.90 0.51 -1.29
CA ALA A 40 -25.98 0.32 0.15
C ALA A 40 -24.62 0.09 0.83
N ILE A 41 -23.58 -0.36 0.12
CA ILE A 41 -22.28 -0.75 0.74
C ILE A 41 -21.68 0.36 1.60
N GLY A 42 -21.69 1.61 1.11
CA GLY A 42 -21.18 2.76 1.85
C GLY A 42 -22.04 3.05 3.09
N GLN A 43 -23.37 3.04 2.93
CA GLN A 43 -24.31 3.27 4.04
C GLN A 43 -24.24 2.17 5.11
N ILE A 44 -23.95 0.93 4.72
CA ILE A 44 -23.73 -0.18 5.65
C ILE A 44 -22.43 0.03 6.43
N ALA A 45 -21.34 0.44 5.76
CA ALA A 45 -20.09 0.80 6.43
C ALA A 45 -20.32 1.95 7.43
N ASP A 46 -21.05 2.99 7.02
CA ASP A 46 -21.42 4.13 7.89
C ASP A 46 -22.29 3.68 9.08
N ALA A 47 -23.20 2.72 8.88
CA ALA A 47 -24.02 2.16 9.96
C ALA A 47 -23.20 1.36 10.98
N VAL A 48 -22.21 0.57 10.51
CA VAL A 48 -21.29 -0.17 11.39
C VAL A 48 -20.42 0.81 12.16
N GLU A 49 -19.88 1.83 11.49
CA GLU A 49 -19.09 2.89 12.12
C GLU A 49 -19.91 3.64 13.19
N LEU A 50 -21.15 4.01 12.87
CA LEU A 50 -22.07 4.65 13.80
C LEU A 50 -22.34 3.76 15.02
N ASP A 51 -22.47 2.43 14.82
CA ASP A 51 -22.66 1.49 15.93
C ASP A 51 -21.44 1.44 16.86
N ILE A 52 -20.23 1.43 16.29
CA ILE A 52 -18.98 1.51 17.05
C ILE A 52 -18.95 2.81 17.84
N ARG A 53 -19.17 3.97 17.18
CA ARG A 53 -19.16 5.29 17.84
C ARG A 53 -20.13 5.35 19.01
N LYS A 54 -21.39 4.94 18.82
CA LYS A 54 -22.41 4.91 19.88
C LYS A 54 -22.02 4.04 21.07
N ARG A 55 -21.37 2.91 20.82
CA ARG A 55 -20.85 2.06 21.90
C ARG A 55 -19.72 2.76 22.64
N LEU A 56 -18.80 3.39 21.92
CA LEU A 56 -17.67 4.09 22.49
C LEU A 56 -18.09 5.29 23.36
N GLU A 57 -19.19 5.97 23.06
CA GLU A 57 -19.71 7.09 23.85
C GLU A 57 -19.88 6.76 25.34
N GLY A 58 -20.35 5.54 25.64
CA GLY A 58 -20.59 5.05 27.01
C GLY A 58 -19.40 4.35 27.67
N LEU A 59 -18.29 4.15 26.96
CA LEU A 59 -17.15 3.37 27.42
C LEU A 59 -15.97 4.25 27.79
N ASN A 60 -15.20 3.81 28.79
CA ASN A 60 -13.94 4.46 29.15
C ASN A 60 -12.95 4.38 27.98
N THR A 61 -12.76 5.52 27.30
CA THR A 61 -11.91 5.64 26.11
C THR A 61 -10.48 5.16 26.35
N ARG A 62 -9.90 5.43 27.52
CA ARG A 62 -8.52 5.03 27.82
C ARG A 62 -8.37 3.51 27.85
N GLU A 63 -9.35 2.81 28.41
CA GLU A 63 -9.34 1.34 28.46
C GLU A 63 -9.58 0.73 27.07
N VAL A 64 -10.44 1.33 26.23
CA VAL A 64 -10.61 0.89 24.84
C VAL A 64 -9.34 1.11 24.02
N VAL A 65 -8.71 2.29 24.14
CA VAL A 65 -7.44 2.62 23.47
C VAL A 65 -6.34 1.63 23.88
N ARG A 66 -6.21 1.34 25.17
CA ARG A 66 -5.25 0.33 25.67
C ARG A 66 -5.51 -1.05 25.10
N TRP A 67 -6.74 -1.54 25.18
CA TRP A 67 -7.12 -2.84 24.63
C TRP A 67 -6.81 -2.93 23.13
N ALA A 68 -7.23 -1.93 22.35
CA ALA A 68 -7.01 -1.93 20.91
C ALA A 68 -5.51 -1.87 20.55
N ALA A 69 -4.71 -1.14 21.33
CA ALA A 69 -3.26 -1.12 21.16
C ALA A 69 -2.62 -2.51 21.39
N VAL A 70 -3.05 -3.23 22.43
CA VAL A 70 -2.58 -4.61 22.72
C VAL A 70 -2.95 -5.56 21.60
N GLU A 71 -4.20 -5.57 21.17
CA GLU A 71 -4.68 -6.46 20.10
C GLU A 71 -4.00 -6.15 18.75
N MET A 72 -3.77 -4.86 18.44
CA MET A 72 -3.04 -4.44 17.25
C MET A 72 -1.58 -4.90 17.29
N ALA A 73 -0.90 -4.74 18.44
CA ALA A 73 0.47 -5.22 18.63
C ALA A 73 0.54 -6.74 18.46
N HIS A 74 -0.37 -7.49 19.10
CA HIS A 74 -0.46 -8.94 18.99
C HIS A 74 -0.64 -9.42 17.54
N CYS A 75 -1.59 -8.83 16.80
CA CYS A 75 -1.82 -9.17 15.40
C CYS A 75 -0.61 -8.83 14.52
N THR A 76 0.07 -7.72 14.80
CA THR A 76 1.30 -7.35 14.08
C THR A 76 2.41 -8.39 14.32
N ASP A 77 2.60 -8.84 15.57
CA ASP A 77 3.63 -9.82 15.89
C ASP A 77 3.36 -11.17 15.20
N LEU A 78 2.10 -11.59 15.16
CA LEU A 78 1.68 -12.78 14.40
C LEU A 78 1.93 -12.63 12.89
N GLN A 79 1.61 -11.45 12.32
CA GLN A 79 1.92 -11.15 10.93
C GLN A 79 3.43 -11.26 10.64
N LEU A 80 4.26 -10.66 11.49
CA LEU A 80 5.72 -10.70 11.33
C LEU A 80 6.26 -12.12 11.45
N LYS A 81 5.79 -12.91 12.43
CA LYS A 81 6.14 -14.33 12.59
C LYS A 81 5.77 -15.15 11.36
N ALA A 82 4.57 -14.93 10.80
CA ALA A 82 4.12 -15.65 9.60
C ALA A 82 4.97 -15.30 8.36
N ARG A 83 5.45 -14.05 8.24
CA ARG A 83 6.30 -13.59 7.12
C ARG A 83 7.73 -14.10 7.18
N THR A 84 8.28 -14.28 8.37
CA THR A 84 9.70 -14.66 8.56
C THR A 84 9.91 -16.16 8.72
N ALA A 85 8.84 -16.94 8.91
CA ALA A 85 8.91 -18.39 9.00
C ALA A 85 9.37 -19.04 7.68
N ALA A 86 10.40 -19.88 7.73
CA ALA A 86 10.88 -20.68 6.61
C ALA A 86 10.31 -22.11 6.64
N PRO A 87 10.07 -22.75 5.49
CA PRO A 87 10.13 -22.19 4.13
C PRO A 87 8.94 -21.28 3.83
N SER A 88 9.10 -20.32 2.91
CA SER A 88 7.98 -19.51 2.43
C SER A 88 6.95 -20.39 1.72
N SER A 89 5.66 -20.12 1.94
CA SER A 89 4.57 -20.85 1.30
C SER A 89 3.33 -19.96 1.12
N LEU A 90 2.46 -20.32 0.18
CA LEU A 90 1.19 -19.62 -0.03
C LEU A 90 0.31 -19.60 1.23
N THR A 91 0.33 -20.69 2.01
CA THR A 91 -0.39 -20.77 3.30
C THR A 91 0.10 -19.72 4.28
N ARG A 92 1.42 -19.56 4.43
CA ARG A 92 2.01 -18.55 5.31
C ARG A 92 1.76 -17.13 4.82
N ALA A 93 1.80 -16.90 3.50
CA ALA A 93 1.44 -15.60 2.93
C ALA A 93 -0.02 -15.22 3.24
N ARG A 94 -0.95 -16.19 3.16
CA ARG A 94 -2.36 -15.99 3.54
C ARG A 94 -2.56 -15.77 5.04
N GLU A 95 -1.82 -16.49 5.88
CA GLU A 95 -1.83 -16.29 7.33
C GLU A 95 -1.33 -14.88 7.71
N ALA A 96 -0.21 -14.45 7.12
CA ALA A 96 0.30 -13.09 7.29
C ALA A 96 -0.69 -12.02 6.80
N GLN A 97 -1.43 -12.30 5.73
CA GLN A 97 -2.49 -11.42 5.26
C GLN A 97 -3.62 -11.33 6.29
N LEU A 98 -4.14 -12.46 6.76
CA LEU A 98 -5.20 -12.50 7.78
C LEU A 98 -4.83 -11.67 9.02
N HIS A 99 -3.61 -11.82 9.54
CA HIS A 99 -3.16 -11.05 10.70
C HIS A 99 -3.02 -9.55 10.40
N ALA A 100 -2.68 -9.18 9.16
CA ALA A 100 -2.69 -7.78 8.73
C ALA A 100 -4.12 -7.19 8.73
N GLU A 101 -5.10 -7.96 8.29
CA GLU A 101 -6.51 -7.58 8.27
C GLU A 101 -7.05 -7.41 9.70
N ASN A 102 -6.70 -8.33 10.61
CA ASN A 102 -7.03 -8.21 12.04
C ASN A 102 -6.41 -6.96 12.67
N ALA A 103 -5.12 -6.69 12.41
CA ALA A 103 -4.46 -5.48 12.90
C ALA A 103 -5.15 -4.20 12.38
N ALA A 104 -5.54 -4.18 11.11
CA ALA A 104 -6.24 -3.05 10.51
C ALA A 104 -7.65 -2.83 11.08
N ALA A 105 -8.39 -3.91 11.36
CA ALA A 105 -9.70 -3.86 12.01
C ALA A 105 -9.64 -3.29 13.43
N VAL A 106 -8.65 -3.70 14.22
CA VAL A 106 -8.44 -3.19 15.58
C VAL A 106 -7.96 -1.73 15.54
N HIS A 107 -7.09 -1.40 14.59
CA HIS A 107 -6.62 -0.04 14.39
C HIS A 107 -7.77 0.95 14.12
N LEU A 108 -8.78 0.56 13.35
CA LEU A 108 -9.99 1.36 13.17
C LEU A 108 -10.71 1.66 14.49
N VAL A 109 -10.82 0.67 15.37
CA VAL A 109 -11.43 0.87 16.69
C VAL A 109 -10.60 1.81 17.54
N LEU A 110 -9.26 1.66 17.50
CA LEU A 110 -8.33 2.56 18.18
C LEU A 110 -8.49 4.01 17.71
N GLU A 111 -8.54 4.23 16.39
CA GLU A 111 -8.77 5.55 15.79
C GLU A 111 -10.14 6.13 16.16
N LEU A 112 -11.20 5.33 16.07
CA LEU A 112 -12.55 5.75 16.46
C LEU A 112 -12.67 6.08 17.94
N ALA A 113 -11.96 5.34 18.79
CA ALA A 113 -11.88 5.61 20.23
C ALA A 113 -11.14 6.91 20.50
N ALA A 114 -10.01 7.15 19.83
CA ALA A 114 -9.23 8.38 19.96
C ALA A 114 -10.03 9.63 19.54
N ARG A 115 -10.93 9.51 18.56
CA ARG A 115 -11.83 10.59 18.11
C ARG A 115 -12.96 10.94 19.09
N GLN A 116 -13.24 10.12 20.11
CA GLN A 116 -14.39 10.34 20.98
C GLN A 116 -14.17 11.57 21.87
N PRO A 117 -15.15 12.48 22.03
CA PRO A 117 -15.01 13.66 22.88
C PRO A 117 -14.71 13.28 24.33
N ALA A 118 -14.05 14.14 25.10
CA ALA A 118 -13.91 13.94 26.53
C ALA A 118 -15.21 14.40 27.23
N GLY A 119 -16.00 13.48 27.81
CA GLY A 119 -17.19 13.86 28.58
C GLY A 119 -18.16 12.71 28.90
N GLY A 120 -18.92 12.89 29.98
CA GLY A 120 -19.95 11.95 30.46
C GLY A 120 -19.46 10.94 31.49
N SER A 121 -20.39 10.37 32.26
CA SER A 121 -20.10 9.20 33.09
C SER A 121 -19.87 7.99 32.17
N ARG A 122 -18.62 7.57 32.07
CA ARG A 122 -18.19 6.41 31.27
C ARG A 122 -17.96 5.23 32.19
N ARG A 123 -18.44 4.05 31.79
CA ARG A 123 -18.16 2.80 32.50
C ARG A 123 -16.93 2.13 31.91
N ASP A 124 -16.25 1.32 32.70
CA ASP A 124 -15.20 0.46 32.17
C ASP A 124 -15.81 -0.59 31.20
N PRO A 125 -15.13 -0.89 30.09
CA PRO A 125 -15.59 -1.92 29.16
C PRO A 125 -15.54 -3.30 29.81
N SER A 126 -16.60 -4.07 29.60
CA SER A 126 -16.61 -5.50 29.92
C SER A 126 -15.94 -6.29 28.80
N ARG A 127 -15.60 -7.56 29.06
CA ARG A 127 -15.13 -8.49 28.02
C ARG A 127 -16.07 -8.55 26.80
N ARG A 128 -17.39 -8.47 27.03
CA ARG A 128 -18.38 -8.48 25.94
C ARG A 128 -18.32 -7.23 25.08
N ASP A 129 -17.96 -6.09 25.66
CA ASP A 129 -17.79 -4.85 24.90
C ASP A 129 -16.59 -4.96 23.96
N PHE A 130 -15.46 -5.48 24.44
CA PHE A 130 -14.29 -5.73 23.61
C PHE A 130 -14.57 -6.74 22.49
N GLU A 131 -15.25 -7.85 22.80
CA GLU A 131 -15.66 -8.82 21.78
C GLU A 131 -16.60 -8.19 20.71
N ALA A 132 -17.54 -7.35 21.13
CA ALA A 132 -18.43 -6.64 20.21
C ALA A 132 -17.68 -5.63 19.34
N LEU A 133 -16.75 -4.86 19.93
CA LEU A 133 -15.90 -3.91 19.20
C LEU A 133 -14.99 -4.63 18.20
N ALA A 134 -14.42 -5.79 18.54
CA ALA A 134 -13.63 -6.59 17.62
C ALA A 134 -14.46 -7.06 16.42
N ILE A 135 -15.66 -7.60 16.65
CA ILE A 135 -16.57 -8.02 15.58
C ILE A 135 -16.92 -6.84 14.67
N LEU A 136 -17.33 -5.71 15.26
CA LEU A 136 -17.72 -4.52 14.50
C LEU A 136 -16.53 -3.90 13.76
N GLY A 137 -15.34 -3.86 14.36
CA GLY A 137 -14.12 -3.37 13.71
C GLY A 137 -13.76 -4.22 12.49
N HIS A 138 -13.92 -5.54 12.58
CA HIS A 138 -13.75 -6.46 11.45
C HIS A 138 -14.76 -6.22 10.33
N GLU A 139 -16.04 -6.06 10.67
CA GLU A 139 -17.06 -5.73 9.70
C GLU A 139 -16.77 -4.36 9.07
N LEU A 140 -16.45 -3.33 9.86
CA LEU A 140 -16.13 -2.00 9.34
C LEU A 140 -14.96 -2.08 8.35
N TRP A 141 -13.85 -2.73 8.72
CA TRP A 141 -12.69 -2.91 7.85
C TRP A 141 -13.08 -3.53 6.51
N ARG A 142 -13.83 -4.64 6.55
CA ARG A 142 -14.26 -5.37 5.35
C ARG A 142 -15.18 -4.51 4.47
N TRP A 143 -16.19 -3.87 5.07
CA TRP A 143 -17.18 -3.08 4.34
C TRP A 143 -16.59 -1.81 3.74
N ARG A 144 -15.72 -1.10 4.48
CA ARG A 144 -15.01 0.07 3.94
C ARG A 144 -14.07 -0.30 2.80
N THR A 145 -13.38 -1.44 2.91
CA THR A 145 -12.50 -1.94 1.84
C THR A 145 -13.29 -2.20 0.56
N VAL A 146 -14.43 -2.91 0.65
CA VAL A 146 -15.29 -3.14 -0.52
C VAL A 146 -15.90 -1.82 -1.02
N ALA A 147 -16.37 -0.94 -0.14
CA ALA A 147 -16.91 0.36 -0.53
C ALA A 147 -15.87 1.23 -1.27
N ASP A 148 -14.61 1.24 -0.82
CA ASP A 148 -13.52 1.94 -1.50
C ASP A 148 -13.26 1.36 -2.90
N GLN A 149 -13.35 0.04 -3.06
CA GLN A 149 -13.21 -0.65 -4.36
C GLN A 149 -14.41 -0.39 -5.30
N VAL A 150 -15.63 -0.37 -4.77
CA VAL A 150 -16.86 -0.02 -5.51
C VAL A 150 -16.82 1.44 -5.95
N ALA A 151 -16.44 2.36 -5.06
CA ALA A 151 -16.28 3.78 -5.37
C ALA A 151 -15.19 4.03 -6.44
N ALA A 152 -14.13 3.22 -6.43
CA ALA A 152 -13.10 3.23 -7.47
C ALA A 152 -13.50 2.48 -8.76
N ARG A 153 -14.71 1.89 -8.81
CA ARG A 153 -15.23 1.11 -9.95
C ARG A 153 -14.31 -0.06 -10.32
N LEU A 154 -13.81 -0.77 -9.32
CA LEU A 154 -13.00 -1.98 -9.50
C LEU A 154 -13.82 -3.25 -9.30
N VAL A 155 -14.86 -3.18 -8.46
CA VAL A 155 -15.75 -4.30 -8.12
C VAL A 155 -17.20 -3.82 -8.05
N THR A 156 -18.13 -4.78 -8.01
CA THR A 156 -19.55 -4.62 -7.71
C THR A 156 -19.95 -5.65 -6.66
N VAL A 157 -21.01 -5.38 -5.90
CA VAL A 157 -21.62 -6.24 -4.90
C VAL A 157 -22.84 -6.90 -5.53
N ALA A 158 -22.73 -8.18 -5.85
CA ALA A 158 -23.80 -8.96 -6.44
C ALA A 158 -24.96 -9.19 -5.46
N GLY A 159 -24.60 -9.43 -4.19
CA GLY A 159 -25.57 -9.65 -3.13
C GLY A 159 -24.95 -9.43 -1.75
N ALA A 160 -25.77 -8.98 -0.80
CA ALA A 160 -25.37 -8.89 0.59
C ALA A 160 -26.54 -9.14 1.54
N LYS A 161 -26.26 -9.67 2.74
CA LYS A 161 -27.27 -9.83 3.80
C LYS A 161 -26.64 -9.82 5.19
N LEU A 162 -27.36 -9.26 6.16
CA LEU A 162 -27.03 -9.40 7.58
C LEU A 162 -27.42 -10.82 8.05
N THR A 163 -26.45 -11.58 8.56
CA THR A 163 -26.66 -12.94 9.04
C THR A 163 -27.23 -12.96 10.46
N LYS A 164 -27.75 -14.11 10.89
CA LYS A 164 -28.18 -14.33 12.28
C LYS A 164 -27.03 -14.29 13.30
N ARG A 165 -25.77 -14.19 12.86
CA ARG A 165 -24.58 -14.15 13.73
C ARG A 165 -24.06 -12.73 13.98
N GLY A 166 -24.75 -11.70 13.47
CA GLY A 166 -24.28 -10.30 13.58
C GLY A 166 -23.11 -9.98 12.66
N THR A 167 -22.91 -10.80 11.62
CA THR A 167 -21.93 -10.60 10.55
C THR A 167 -22.65 -10.49 9.22
N PHE A 168 -21.95 -10.13 8.14
CA PHE A 168 -22.56 -10.07 6.82
C PHE A 168 -22.04 -11.14 5.86
N ASP A 169 -22.95 -11.72 5.08
CA ASP A 169 -22.58 -12.46 3.88
C ASP A 169 -22.59 -11.46 2.71
N VAL A 170 -21.49 -11.39 1.96
CA VAL A 170 -21.31 -10.45 0.84
C VAL A 170 -20.70 -11.20 -0.33
N GLU A 171 -21.33 -11.07 -1.49
CA GLU A 171 -20.82 -11.58 -2.76
C GLU A 171 -20.27 -10.40 -3.57
N VAL A 172 -18.95 -10.27 -3.59
CA VAL A 172 -18.23 -9.28 -4.39
C VAL A 172 -17.81 -9.90 -5.72
N ARG A 173 -18.03 -9.18 -6.82
CA ARG A 173 -17.61 -9.57 -8.16
C ARG A 173 -16.73 -8.50 -8.75
N ASP A 174 -15.72 -8.92 -9.50
CA ASP A 174 -14.91 -8.02 -10.33
C ASP A 174 -15.80 -7.24 -11.29
N LEU A 175 -15.56 -5.93 -11.45
CA LEU A 175 -16.28 -5.10 -12.40
C LEU A 175 -15.51 -5.05 -13.74
N PRO A 176 -16.04 -5.65 -14.82
CA PRO A 176 -15.37 -5.63 -16.12
C PRO A 176 -15.08 -4.20 -16.60
N PRO A 177 -13.99 -3.99 -17.35
CA PRO A 177 -13.08 -5.02 -17.83
C PRO A 177 -12.04 -5.47 -16.79
N PHE A 178 -12.04 -4.94 -15.56
CA PHE A 178 -10.96 -5.20 -14.60
C PHE A 178 -11.21 -6.47 -13.77
N ARG A 179 -10.13 -7.21 -13.50
CA ARG A 179 -10.12 -8.45 -12.70
C ARG A 179 -9.31 -8.25 -11.41
N LEU A 180 -9.87 -7.49 -10.47
CA LEU A 180 -9.20 -7.17 -9.20
C LEU A 180 -8.78 -8.43 -8.45
N SER A 181 -9.68 -9.42 -8.37
CA SER A 181 -9.42 -10.69 -7.69
C SER A 181 -8.20 -11.43 -8.25
N GLN A 182 -7.95 -11.34 -9.56
CA GLN A 182 -6.79 -11.97 -10.20
C GLN A 182 -5.50 -11.19 -9.89
N PHE A 183 -5.56 -9.86 -9.90
CA PHE A 183 -4.44 -9.00 -9.51
C PHE A 183 -4.02 -9.26 -8.05
N GLU A 184 -4.97 -9.26 -7.12
CA GLU A 184 -4.68 -9.52 -5.69
C GLU A 184 -4.06 -10.91 -5.48
N ASN A 185 -4.59 -11.94 -6.16
CA ASN A 185 -4.02 -13.28 -6.11
C ASN A 185 -2.60 -13.35 -6.69
N ALA A 186 -2.34 -12.69 -7.81
CA ALA A 186 -1.02 -12.63 -8.42
C ALA A 186 -0.02 -11.91 -7.50
N TYR A 187 -0.46 -10.83 -6.84
CA TYR A 187 0.33 -10.11 -5.87
C TYR A 187 0.67 -10.96 -4.63
N VAL A 188 -0.30 -11.68 -4.04
CA VAL A 188 -0.07 -12.57 -2.90
C VAL A 188 0.91 -13.70 -3.25
N ARG A 189 0.79 -14.29 -4.45
CA ARG A 189 1.76 -15.29 -4.93
C ARG A 189 3.16 -14.70 -5.07
N ARG A 190 3.27 -13.50 -5.66
CA ARG A 190 4.56 -12.80 -5.78
C ARG A 190 5.19 -12.54 -4.41
N MET A 191 4.39 -12.20 -3.40
CA MET A 191 4.87 -12.06 -2.02
C MET A 191 5.36 -13.38 -1.41
N ALA A 192 4.77 -14.53 -1.77
CA ALA A 192 5.24 -15.85 -1.34
C ALA A 192 6.56 -16.25 -2.04
N ASP A 193 6.68 -15.93 -3.33
CA ASP A 193 7.84 -16.27 -4.17
C ASP A 193 9.08 -15.43 -3.83
N ASN A 194 8.90 -14.16 -3.43
CA ASN A 194 10.00 -13.26 -3.09
C ASN A 194 10.76 -13.64 -1.80
N GLY A 195 10.29 -14.65 -1.07
CA GLY A 195 10.91 -15.17 0.16
C GLY A 195 11.15 -14.10 1.25
N PRO A 196 11.78 -14.48 2.37
CA PRO A 196 12.19 -13.52 3.41
C PRO A 196 13.19 -12.47 2.91
N LEU A 197 13.87 -12.70 1.78
CA LEU A 197 15.10 -11.99 1.39
C LEU A 197 14.91 -10.51 1.02
N ARG A 198 13.83 -10.10 0.34
CA ARG A 198 13.59 -8.67 0.08
C ARG A 198 13.21 -7.89 1.35
N GLY A 199 12.31 -8.45 2.16
CA GLY A 199 11.87 -7.82 3.42
C GLY A 199 12.94 -7.82 4.51
N LEU A 200 13.77 -8.87 4.58
CA LEU A 200 14.94 -8.93 5.44
C LEU A 200 16.03 -7.97 4.98
N GLY A 201 16.23 -7.79 3.66
CA GLY A 201 17.17 -6.82 3.11
C GLY A 201 16.84 -5.39 3.53
N ASP A 202 15.59 -4.96 3.34
CA ASP A 202 15.16 -3.60 3.68
C ASP A 202 15.19 -3.35 5.19
N ASN A 203 14.75 -4.31 6.00
CA ASN A 203 14.81 -4.20 7.45
C ASN A 203 16.27 -4.27 7.98
N ALA A 204 17.13 -5.10 7.41
CA ALA A 204 18.55 -5.15 7.79
C ALA A 204 19.29 -3.85 7.44
N VAL A 205 19.00 -3.26 6.28
CA VAL A 205 19.52 -1.93 5.88
C VAL A 205 19.03 -0.86 6.84
N LEU A 206 17.75 -0.89 7.22
CA LEU A 206 17.17 0.01 8.22
C LEU A 206 17.88 -0.13 9.58
N GLN A 207 18.06 -1.34 10.08
CA GLN A 207 18.77 -1.59 11.33
C GLN A 207 20.26 -1.22 11.24
N ALA A 208 20.89 -1.37 10.08
CA ALA A 208 22.27 -0.94 9.87
C ALA A 208 22.38 0.59 9.87
N LEU A 209 21.46 1.31 9.23
CA LEU A 209 21.40 2.77 9.24
C LEU A 209 21.24 3.31 10.67
N VAL A 210 20.26 2.80 11.41
CA VAL A 210 20.02 3.22 12.80
C VAL A 210 21.25 2.95 13.67
N ARG A 211 21.87 1.76 13.57
CA ARG A 211 23.10 1.44 14.30
C ARG A 211 24.26 2.38 13.94
N SER A 212 24.41 2.70 12.66
CA SER A 212 25.43 3.64 12.19
C SER A 212 25.21 5.03 12.77
N LEU A 213 23.99 5.56 12.73
CA LEU A 213 23.67 6.86 13.33
C LEU A 213 23.89 6.87 14.85
N LYS A 214 23.55 5.78 15.56
CA LYS A 214 23.85 5.62 16.99
C LYS A 214 25.36 5.67 17.30
N SER A 215 26.19 5.21 16.37
CA SER A 215 27.66 5.29 16.50
C SER A 215 28.25 6.68 16.19
N GLY A 216 27.42 7.69 15.94
CA GLY A 216 27.87 9.04 15.57
C GLY A 216 28.24 9.21 14.09
N SER A 217 27.88 8.24 13.24
CA SER A 217 28.09 8.38 11.80
C SER A 217 27.20 9.48 11.21
N ALA A 218 27.68 10.15 10.18
CA ALA A 218 26.87 11.07 9.39
C ALA A 218 25.79 10.32 8.59
N ILE A 219 24.74 11.04 8.18
CA ILE A 219 23.74 10.50 7.25
C ILE A 219 24.43 10.06 5.96
N PRO A 220 24.11 8.86 5.43
CA PRO A 220 24.64 8.41 4.16
C PRO A 220 24.44 9.45 3.05
N GLY A 221 25.47 9.71 2.25
CA GLY A 221 25.43 10.78 1.23
C GLY A 221 24.29 10.65 0.22
N ASN A 222 23.78 9.43 0.01
CA ASN A 222 22.61 9.18 -0.85
C ASN A 222 21.26 9.62 -0.23
N LEU A 223 21.22 9.96 1.06
CA LEU A 223 20.08 10.52 1.80
C LEU A 223 20.29 11.98 2.24
N ALA A 224 21.51 12.51 2.14
CA ALA A 224 21.84 13.87 2.59
C ALA A 224 20.97 14.97 1.96
N ALA A 225 20.59 14.82 0.69
CA ALA A 225 19.68 15.77 0.02
C ALA A 225 18.27 15.76 0.60
N ILE A 226 17.79 14.62 1.08
CA ILE A 226 16.48 14.50 1.75
C ILE A 226 16.56 15.07 3.16
N ASP A 227 17.66 14.83 3.88
CA ASP A 227 17.91 15.43 5.19
C ASP A 227 17.92 16.97 5.15
N ALA A 228 18.67 17.56 4.23
CA ALA A 228 18.72 19.01 4.04
C ALA A 228 17.33 19.56 3.69
N ALA A 229 16.63 18.90 2.76
CA ALA A 229 15.30 19.33 2.36
C ALA A 229 14.26 19.26 3.49
N LEU A 230 14.36 18.27 4.39
CA LEU A 230 13.49 18.20 5.57
C LEU A 230 13.78 19.35 6.55
N LYS A 231 15.06 19.69 6.76
CA LYS A 231 15.44 20.84 7.60
C LYS A 231 14.87 22.15 7.05
N ASP A 232 14.99 22.34 5.73
CA ASP A 232 14.51 23.53 5.04
C ASP A 232 12.97 23.66 5.10
N ASP A 233 12.25 22.58 4.78
CA ASP A 233 10.80 22.63 4.61
C ASP A 233 10.03 22.41 5.93
N ARG A 234 10.60 21.68 6.90
CA ARG A 234 9.90 21.21 8.12
C ARG A 234 10.62 21.49 9.44
N GLY A 235 11.81 22.09 9.42
CA GLY A 235 12.53 22.46 10.64
C GLY A 235 13.22 21.30 11.38
N TYR A 236 13.23 20.09 10.80
CA TYR A 236 13.93 18.92 11.37
C TYR A 236 14.59 18.10 10.27
N GLY A 237 15.72 17.44 10.56
CA GLY A 237 16.37 16.50 9.64
C GLY A 237 15.94 15.04 9.80
N LEU A 238 16.54 14.15 9.01
CA LEU A 238 16.40 12.70 9.17
C LEU A 238 16.99 12.21 10.49
N VAL A 239 18.12 12.78 10.96
CA VAL A 239 18.69 12.39 12.27
C VAL A 239 17.70 12.72 13.38
N ASP A 240 17.12 13.91 13.35
CA ASP A 240 16.15 14.37 14.35
C ASP A 240 14.88 13.52 14.33
N LEU A 241 14.38 13.20 13.13
CA LEU A 241 13.23 12.33 12.95
C LEU A 241 13.47 10.91 13.46
N PHE A 242 14.65 10.33 13.18
CA PHE A 242 15.01 9.02 13.72
C PHE A 242 15.22 9.06 15.23
N ALA A 243 15.81 10.12 15.77
CA ALA A 243 15.94 10.29 17.22
C ALA A 243 14.57 10.38 17.91
N ALA A 244 13.62 11.13 17.34
CA ALA A 244 12.24 11.17 17.81
C ALA A 244 11.57 9.78 17.74
N GLN A 245 11.76 9.02 16.66
CA GLN A 245 11.24 7.66 16.56
C GLN A 245 11.90 6.69 17.54
N GLU A 246 13.22 6.74 17.74
CA GLU A 246 13.92 5.94 18.75
C GLU A 246 13.38 6.22 20.15
N PHE A 247 13.23 7.49 20.51
CA PHE A 247 12.61 7.90 21.76
C PHE A 247 11.21 7.31 21.92
N LEU A 248 10.35 7.45 20.91
CA LEU A 248 8.99 6.92 20.94
C LEU A 248 8.95 5.38 21.01
N ILE A 249 9.87 4.68 20.35
CA ILE A 249 10.02 3.23 20.44
C ILE A 249 10.37 2.83 21.88
N GLN A 250 11.36 3.49 22.48
CA GLN A 250 11.82 3.22 23.85
C GLN A 250 10.68 3.40 24.86
N VAL A 251 9.99 4.54 24.83
CA VAL A 251 8.90 4.81 25.79
C VAL A 251 7.68 3.92 25.55
N SER A 252 7.41 3.50 24.31
CA SER A 252 6.27 2.64 23.99
C SER A 252 6.34 1.23 24.59
N GLY A 253 7.51 0.84 25.12
CA GLY A 253 7.72 -0.48 25.70
C GLY A 253 7.67 -1.61 24.68
N VAL A 254 8.28 -1.38 23.51
CA VAL A 254 8.35 -2.39 22.43
C VAL A 254 8.88 -3.75 22.93
N ASP A 255 9.81 -3.73 23.90
CA ASP A 255 10.47 -4.91 24.47
C ASP A 255 9.70 -5.59 25.61
N ASP A 256 8.56 -5.02 26.04
CA ASP A 256 7.74 -5.56 27.13
C ASP A 256 6.35 -5.96 26.60
N ASP A 257 6.10 -7.26 26.50
CA ASP A 257 4.82 -7.81 26.03
C ASP A 257 3.63 -7.48 26.95
N SER A 258 3.88 -7.03 28.18
CA SER A 258 2.85 -6.71 29.16
C SER A 258 2.30 -5.29 29.05
N VAL A 259 2.96 -4.40 28.29
CA VAL A 259 2.54 -2.99 28.20
C VAL A 259 1.78 -2.68 26.90
N PRO A 260 0.68 -1.91 26.97
CA PRO A 260 -0.09 -1.50 25.79
C PRO A 260 0.56 -0.37 24.99
N GLY A 261 1.53 0.34 25.59
CA GLY A 261 2.07 1.59 25.10
C GLY A 261 2.29 2.59 26.24
N HIS A 262 2.59 3.85 25.89
CA HIS A 262 2.86 4.93 26.84
C HIS A 262 1.81 6.04 26.76
N LEU A 263 1.45 6.63 27.90
CA LEU A 263 0.53 7.76 27.98
C LEU A 263 1.24 8.98 28.57
N PHE A 264 1.42 10.03 27.77
CA PHE A 264 1.82 11.35 28.24
C PHE A 264 0.58 12.15 28.61
N SER A 265 0.62 12.86 29.74
CA SER A 265 -0.51 13.69 30.19
C SER A 265 -0.78 14.88 29.29
N SER A 266 0.23 15.38 28.57
CA SER A 266 0.13 16.50 27.65
C SER A 266 1.31 16.53 26.66
N ARG A 267 1.26 17.48 25.72
CA ARG A 267 2.41 17.78 24.83
C ARG A 267 3.62 18.25 25.63
N GLU A 268 3.44 19.10 26.63
CA GLU A 268 4.53 19.57 27.50
C GLU A 268 5.19 18.42 28.26
N SER A 269 4.41 17.41 28.69
CA SER A 269 4.95 16.19 29.30
C SER A 269 5.80 15.39 28.34
N LEU A 270 5.38 15.25 27.07
CA LEU A 270 6.19 14.64 26.03
C LEU A 270 7.49 15.43 25.82
N GLU A 271 7.39 16.74 25.59
CA GLU A 271 8.55 17.61 25.34
C GLU A 271 9.54 17.62 26.52
N GLY A 272 9.03 17.65 27.75
CA GLY A 272 9.85 17.58 28.97
C GLY A 272 10.59 16.24 29.09
N THR A 273 9.94 15.14 28.71
CA THR A 273 10.56 13.81 28.71
C THR A 273 11.62 13.69 27.60
N VAL A 274 11.37 14.25 26.41
CA VAL A 274 12.39 14.33 25.35
C VAL A 274 13.62 15.11 25.83
N ARG A 275 13.42 16.30 26.42
CA ARG A 275 14.51 17.12 26.96
C ARG A 275 15.34 16.37 28.00
N ALA A 276 14.68 15.63 28.89
CA ALA A 276 15.36 14.86 29.94
C ALA A 276 16.14 13.64 29.41
N ASN A 277 15.83 13.16 28.21
CA ASN A 277 16.44 11.96 27.63
C ASN A 277 17.29 12.26 26.39
N MET A 278 17.51 13.53 26.04
CA MET A 278 18.20 13.93 24.80
C MET A 278 19.59 13.30 24.67
N ASP A 279 20.35 13.22 25.77
CA ASP A 279 21.69 12.62 25.81
C ASP A 279 21.71 11.11 25.51
N GLN A 280 20.55 10.44 25.60
CA GLN A 280 20.38 9.01 25.33
C GLN A 280 19.91 8.74 23.89
N LEU A 281 19.65 9.78 23.10
CA LEU A 281 19.20 9.68 21.72
C LEU A 281 20.40 9.61 20.75
N LEU A 282 20.17 9.97 19.48
CA LEU A 282 21.23 9.93 18.47
C LEU A 282 22.21 11.11 18.68
N PRO A 283 23.54 10.89 18.71
CA PRO A 283 24.52 11.93 19.04
C PRO A 283 24.48 13.18 18.16
N ALA A 284 24.06 13.04 16.90
CA ALA A 284 24.00 14.13 15.93
C ALA A 284 22.61 14.82 15.85
N ALA A 285 21.66 14.41 16.69
CA ALA A 285 20.33 15.01 16.74
C ALA A 285 20.37 16.34 17.52
N HIS A 286 19.56 17.31 17.07
CA HIS A 286 19.38 18.59 17.76
C HIS A 286 18.05 18.61 18.48
N LEU A 287 18.03 19.11 19.73
CA LEU A 287 16.83 19.10 20.56
C LEU A 287 15.62 19.73 19.86
N ASP A 288 15.77 20.94 19.30
CA ASP A 288 14.67 21.63 18.62
C ASP A 288 14.14 20.84 17.42
N GLY A 289 15.04 20.21 16.63
CA GLY A 289 14.65 19.36 15.52
C GLY A 289 13.91 18.10 15.99
N VAL A 290 14.33 17.49 17.09
CA VAL A 290 13.66 16.31 17.67
C VAL A 290 12.27 16.69 18.17
N LEU A 291 12.11 17.87 18.80
CA LEU A 291 10.81 18.36 19.25
C LEU A 291 9.88 18.63 18.06
N GLU A 292 10.36 19.26 16.98
CA GLU A 292 9.58 19.46 15.76
C GLU A 292 9.22 18.13 15.09
N ALA A 293 10.13 17.17 15.05
CA ALA A 293 9.86 15.83 14.56
C ALA A 293 8.80 15.12 15.42
N CYS A 294 8.86 15.23 16.74
CA CYS A 294 7.82 14.71 17.64
C CYS A 294 6.45 15.34 17.33
N ARG A 295 6.38 16.66 17.13
CA ARG A 295 5.13 17.35 16.74
C ARG A 295 4.61 16.84 15.41
N HIS A 296 5.49 16.61 14.44
CA HIS A 296 5.15 16.01 13.16
C HIS A 296 4.56 14.59 13.32
N LEU A 297 5.11 13.79 14.22
CA LEU A 297 4.69 12.41 14.49
C LEU A 297 3.38 12.31 15.31
N ILE A 298 2.83 13.44 15.79
CA ILE A 298 1.52 13.48 16.43
C ILE A 298 0.41 13.53 15.39
N TRP A 299 -0.48 12.56 15.50
CA TRP A 299 -1.77 12.57 14.86
C TRP A 299 -2.76 13.31 15.77
N THR A 300 -2.87 14.61 15.51
CA THR A 300 -3.66 15.54 16.32
C THR A 300 -5.16 15.28 16.18
N GLN A 301 -5.95 15.79 17.12
CA GLN A 301 -7.41 15.75 17.01
C GLN A 301 -7.91 16.41 15.72
N ALA A 302 -7.36 17.57 15.35
CA ALA A 302 -7.71 18.25 14.10
C ALA A 302 -7.48 17.34 12.88
N LEU A 303 -6.28 16.73 12.79
CA LEU A 303 -5.95 15.80 11.70
C LEU A 303 -6.85 14.55 11.70
N MET A 304 -7.22 14.03 12.88
CA MET A 304 -8.15 12.89 12.98
C MET A 304 -9.56 13.26 12.50
N GLN A 305 -10.09 14.43 12.88
CA GLN A 305 -11.43 14.84 12.49
C GLN A 305 -11.54 15.16 10.99
N ASP A 306 -10.50 15.78 10.42
CA ASP A 306 -10.46 16.15 9.00
C ASP A 306 -10.15 14.96 8.07
N SER A 307 -9.65 13.86 8.62
CA SER A 307 -9.24 12.69 7.85
C SER A 307 -10.37 11.64 7.76
N PRO A 308 -10.85 11.28 6.56
CA PRO A 308 -11.86 10.23 6.42
C PRO A 308 -11.27 8.86 6.78
N LEU A 309 -12.08 7.95 7.33
CA LEU A 309 -11.67 6.55 7.61
C LEU A 309 -11.54 5.72 6.33
N GLN A 310 -10.51 5.97 5.52
CA GLN A 310 -10.22 5.20 4.30
C GLN A 310 -9.28 4.03 4.59
N MET A 311 -9.58 2.84 4.05
CA MET A 311 -8.87 1.61 4.42
C MET A 311 -7.68 1.28 3.55
N LEU A 312 -7.82 1.48 2.24
CA LEU A 312 -6.74 1.15 1.31
C LEU A 312 -5.88 2.38 0.95
N GLU A 313 -6.27 3.58 1.38
CA GLU A 313 -5.42 4.78 1.39
C GLU A 313 -4.58 4.88 2.69
N TYR A 314 -4.69 3.89 3.57
CA TYR A 314 -4.04 3.85 4.89
C TYR A 314 -2.51 4.02 4.87
N ARG A 315 -1.83 3.69 3.76
CA ARG A 315 -0.39 3.92 3.57
C ARG A 315 -0.03 5.28 2.97
N GLU A 316 -1.03 6.10 2.67
CA GLU A 316 -0.94 7.31 1.85
C GLU A 316 -1.71 8.50 2.44
N SER A 317 -2.50 8.28 3.49
CA SER A 317 -3.33 9.30 4.14
C SER A 317 -2.54 10.17 5.11
N VAL A 318 -2.91 11.44 5.17
CA VAL A 318 -2.43 12.43 6.15
C VAL A 318 -2.79 11.95 7.55
N GLY A 319 -1.77 11.67 8.38
CA GLY A 319 -1.91 11.25 9.77
C GLY A 319 -2.57 9.88 9.97
N ARG A 320 -1.74 8.85 10.12
CA ARG A 320 -2.13 7.51 10.60
C ARG A 320 -1.03 6.95 11.47
N LEU A 321 -1.29 5.92 12.27
CA LEU A 321 -0.26 5.32 13.12
C LEU A 321 1.03 4.90 12.39
N TYR A 322 0.96 4.54 11.10
CA TYR A 322 2.14 4.17 10.30
C TYR A 322 2.92 5.35 9.70
N SER A 323 2.48 6.59 9.91
CA SER A 323 3.22 7.81 9.55
C SER A 323 3.38 8.75 10.75
N ARG A 324 2.40 8.75 11.65
CA ARG A 324 2.25 9.55 12.86
C ARG A 324 1.83 8.64 14.02
N PRO A 325 2.80 7.98 14.68
CA PRO A 325 2.55 6.93 15.67
C PRO A 325 2.10 7.43 17.04
N VAL A 326 1.86 8.73 17.23
CA VAL A 326 1.39 9.30 18.50
C VAL A 326 -0.04 9.79 18.33
N LEU A 327 -0.98 9.24 19.11
CA LEU A 327 -2.39 9.63 19.09
C LEU A 327 -2.64 10.72 20.13
N GLU A 328 -3.16 11.87 19.71
CA GLU A 328 -3.69 12.86 20.64
C GLU A 328 -5.12 12.48 21.01
N LEU A 329 -5.42 12.19 22.27
CA LEU A 329 -6.77 11.89 22.73
C LEU A 329 -7.57 13.19 22.92
N ALA A 330 -8.90 13.08 23.06
CA ALA A 330 -9.76 14.26 23.20
C ALA A 330 -9.54 15.07 24.50
N ASP A 331 -8.90 14.48 25.51
CA ASP A 331 -8.43 15.18 26.71
C ASP A 331 -7.04 15.81 26.53
N LEU A 332 -6.52 15.85 25.29
CA LEU A 332 -5.21 16.35 24.88
C LEU A 332 -4.01 15.55 25.43
N SER A 333 -4.26 14.42 26.10
CA SER A 333 -3.20 13.47 26.42
C SER A 333 -2.69 12.79 25.15
N LEU A 334 -1.43 12.36 25.16
CA LEU A 334 -0.81 11.71 24.01
C LEU A 334 -0.55 10.24 24.31
N PHE A 335 -1.10 9.35 23.49
CA PHE A 335 -0.87 7.93 23.61
C PHE A 335 0.05 7.42 22.50
N VAL A 336 1.10 6.70 22.87
CA VAL A 336 2.05 6.05 21.97
C VAL A 336 1.80 4.54 22.03
N PRO A 337 1.06 3.95 21.07
CA PRO A 337 0.79 2.52 21.07
C PRO A 337 2.07 1.71 20.93
N ARG A 338 2.11 0.54 21.58
CA ARG A 338 3.20 -0.43 21.39
C ARG A 338 3.34 -0.80 19.91
N ASN A 339 4.57 -1.02 19.46
CA ASN A 339 4.96 -1.35 18.07
C ASN A 339 4.68 -0.28 17.00
N ALA A 340 3.73 0.65 17.21
CA ALA A 340 3.37 1.65 16.20
C ALA A 340 4.54 2.55 15.78
N PRO A 341 5.37 3.11 16.69
CA PRO A 341 6.56 3.87 16.30
C PRO A 341 7.56 3.05 15.45
N GLY A 342 7.77 1.78 15.81
CA GLY A 342 8.66 0.87 15.09
C GLY A 342 8.17 0.58 13.66
N LEU A 343 6.87 0.34 13.50
CA LEU A 343 6.23 0.14 12.20
C LEU A 343 6.23 1.41 11.36
N ALA A 344 5.95 2.56 11.97
CA ALA A 344 5.99 3.86 11.30
C ALA A 344 7.39 4.16 10.75
N ARG A 345 8.45 3.86 11.53
CA ARG A 345 9.84 3.97 11.07
C ARG A 345 10.11 3.10 9.85
N VAL A 346 9.66 1.84 9.86
CA VAL A 346 9.83 0.91 8.72
C VAL A 346 9.14 1.44 7.47
N VAL A 347 7.87 1.86 7.60
CA VAL A 347 7.09 2.41 6.47
C VAL A 347 7.74 3.68 5.94
N LEU A 348 8.07 4.62 6.81
CA LEU A 348 8.71 5.89 6.45
C LEU A 348 10.01 5.66 5.68
N LEU A 349 10.90 4.82 6.20
CA LEU A 349 12.19 4.56 5.57
C LEU A 349 12.05 3.84 4.24
N GLN A 350 11.12 2.89 4.13
CA GLN A 350 10.81 2.27 2.84
C GLN A 350 10.37 3.34 1.82
N ARG A 351 9.48 4.26 2.21
CA ARG A 351 9.04 5.36 1.34
C ARG A 351 10.21 6.25 0.92
N ILE A 352 11.06 6.66 1.86
CA ILE A 352 12.26 7.47 1.60
C ILE A 352 13.20 6.76 0.63
N PHE A 353 13.45 5.46 0.82
CA PHE A 353 14.28 4.67 -0.09
C PHE A 353 13.68 4.53 -1.49
N GLU A 354 12.35 4.48 -1.60
CA GLU A 354 11.62 4.53 -2.87
C GLU A 354 11.54 5.95 -3.48
N GLY A 355 12.04 6.99 -2.79
CA GLY A 355 11.92 8.38 -3.21
C GLY A 355 10.48 8.88 -3.18
N THR A 356 9.71 8.46 -2.17
CA THR A 356 8.32 8.85 -1.90
C THR A 356 8.19 9.30 -0.44
N TRP A 357 7.08 9.95 -0.11
CA TRP A 357 6.72 10.32 1.26
C TRP A 357 5.38 9.67 1.63
N PRO A 358 5.17 9.26 2.91
CA PRO A 358 3.90 8.66 3.32
C PRO A 358 2.68 9.57 3.16
N GLU A 359 2.88 10.88 3.33
CA GLU A 359 1.81 11.88 3.29
C GLU A 359 1.80 12.62 1.96
N GLN A 360 0.67 13.22 1.62
CA GLN A 360 0.60 14.17 0.53
C GLN A 360 1.47 15.40 0.85
N LEU A 361 2.47 15.64 0.01
CA LEU A 361 3.31 16.83 0.08
C LEU A 361 2.54 18.04 -0.44
N SER A 362 2.68 19.15 0.26
CA SER A 362 2.05 20.42 -0.07
C SER A 362 3.03 21.34 -0.82
N ALA A 363 2.57 22.53 -1.22
CA ALA A 363 3.43 23.51 -1.88
C ALA A 363 4.60 23.98 -1.00
N SER A 364 4.46 23.92 0.34
CA SER A 364 5.55 24.25 1.26
C SER A 364 6.62 23.17 1.36
N ASP A 365 6.37 21.95 0.87
CA ASP A 365 7.31 20.83 0.84
C ASP A 365 8.09 20.76 -0.50
N ALA A 366 8.42 21.91 -1.09
CA ALA A 366 8.97 22.00 -2.44
C ALA A 366 10.39 21.43 -2.54
N SER A 367 11.22 21.60 -1.51
CA SER A 367 12.58 21.06 -1.49
C SER A 367 12.56 19.55 -1.28
N LEU A 368 11.70 19.07 -0.38
CA LEU A 368 11.51 17.65 -0.09
C LEU A 368 10.97 16.91 -1.32
N SER A 369 9.98 17.49 -2.00
CA SER A 369 9.42 16.95 -3.24
C SER A 369 10.49 16.77 -4.32
N ARG A 370 11.39 17.76 -4.49
CA ARG A 370 12.50 17.68 -5.44
C ARG A 370 13.54 16.63 -5.02
N ALA A 371 13.93 16.58 -3.75
CA ALA A 371 14.91 15.62 -3.24
C ALA A 371 14.41 14.17 -3.38
N LEU A 372 13.14 13.92 -3.06
CA LEU A 372 12.51 12.61 -3.22
C LEU A 372 12.39 12.20 -4.68
N LYS A 373 12.06 13.13 -5.59
CA LYS A 373 12.07 12.88 -7.03
C LYS A 373 13.46 12.46 -7.52
N GLN A 374 14.51 13.20 -7.15
CA GLN A 374 15.89 12.86 -7.49
C GLN A 374 16.31 11.50 -6.91
N ARG A 375 15.89 11.18 -5.68
CA ARG A 375 16.14 9.86 -5.08
C ARG A 375 15.46 8.75 -5.87
N ARG A 376 14.20 8.93 -6.25
CA ARG A 376 13.44 7.97 -7.05
C ARG A 376 14.14 7.67 -8.37
N GLU A 377 14.60 8.71 -9.05
CA GLU A 377 15.37 8.62 -10.31
C GLU A 377 16.70 7.86 -10.14
N ARG A 378 17.31 7.86 -8.94
CA ARG A 378 18.57 7.15 -8.65
C ARG A 378 18.41 5.69 -8.23
N VAL A 379 17.35 5.35 -7.48
CA VAL A 379 17.16 3.99 -6.90
C VAL A 379 16.38 3.08 -7.84
N ARG A 380 15.43 3.66 -8.58
CA ARG A 380 14.75 3.00 -9.67
C ARG A 380 15.06 3.75 -10.95
N PRO A 381 16.34 3.79 -11.38
CA PRO A 381 16.64 4.41 -12.65
C PRO A 381 15.90 3.59 -13.70
N ILE A 382 15.03 4.24 -14.46
CA ILE A 382 14.43 3.64 -15.66
C ILE A 382 15.57 3.07 -16.53
N ALA A 383 16.71 3.77 -16.59
CA ALA A 383 17.92 3.31 -17.26
C ALA A 383 18.49 1.98 -16.71
N GLY A 384 18.36 1.69 -15.41
CA GLY A 384 18.76 0.41 -14.81
C GLY A 384 17.76 -0.69 -15.14
N PHE A 385 16.46 -0.40 -15.13
CA PHE A 385 15.44 -1.36 -15.58
C PHE A 385 15.58 -1.69 -17.07
N GLU A 386 15.91 -0.72 -17.91
CA GLU A 386 16.24 -0.94 -19.33
C GLU A 386 17.54 -1.73 -19.52
N ALA A 387 18.53 -1.54 -18.65
CA ALA A 387 19.74 -2.36 -18.66
C ALA A 387 19.46 -3.81 -18.25
N ASP A 388 18.62 -4.02 -17.23
CA ASP A 388 18.14 -5.34 -16.81
C ASP A 388 17.33 -6.00 -17.95
N LEU A 389 16.49 -5.22 -18.64
CA LEU A 389 15.76 -5.66 -19.85
C LEU A 389 16.74 -6.10 -20.95
N LYS A 390 17.74 -5.28 -21.27
CA LYS A 390 18.77 -5.64 -22.26
C LYS A 390 19.50 -6.92 -21.88
N GLY A 391 19.90 -7.06 -20.61
CA GLY A 391 20.57 -8.26 -20.11
C GLY A 391 19.69 -9.50 -20.20
N THR A 392 18.40 -9.35 -19.90
CA THR A 392 17.40 -10.42 -20.00
C THR A 392 17.14 -10.82 -21.46
N LEU A 393 17.02 -9.86 -22.37
CA LEU A 393 16.88 -10.16 -23.80
C LEU A 393 18.12 -10.86 -24.35
N ALA A 394 19.32 -10.42 -23.96
CA ALA A 394 20.56 -11.06 -24.35
C ALA A 394 20.66 -12.52 -23.89
N SER A 395 20.15 -12.85 -22.69
CA SER A 395 20.16 -14.23 -22.19
C SER A 395 19.19 -15.16 -22.93
N THR A 396 18.21 -14.63 -23.67
CA THR A 396 17.30 -15.45 -24.48
C THR A 396 17.93 -16.03 -25.74
N GLY A 397 19.03 -15.44 -26.23
CA GLY A 397 19.65 -15.79 -27.52
C GLY A 397 18.84 -15.38 -28.76
N LEU A 398 17.70 -14.69 -28.60
CA LEU A 398 16.90 -14.20 -29.71
C LEU A 398 17.48 -12.90 -30.29
N PRO A 399 17.34 -12.63 -31.60
CA PRO A 399 17.78 -11.36 -32.18
C PRO A 399 16.93 -10.18 -31.67
N PHE A 400 17.58 -9.10 -31.22
CA PHE A 400 16.90 -7.95 -30.64
C PHE A 400 17.66 -6.63 -30.84
N ALA A 401 16.93 -5.52 -30.72
CA ALA A 401 17.47 -4.17 -30.58
C ALA A 401 16.86 -3.48 -29.35
N VAL A 402 17.61 -2.60 -28.71
CA VAL A 402 17.15 -1.76 -27.58
C VAL A 402 17.32 -0.28 -27.91
N ARG A 403 16.50 0.58 -27.31
CA ARG A 403 16.53 2.04 -27.47
C ARG A 403 16.53 2.49 -28.94
N VAL A 404 15.56 1.99 -29.70
CA VAL A 404 15.38 2.40 -31.09
C VAL A 404 14.84 3.82 -31.07
N ARG A 405 15.69 4.79 -31.43
CA ARG A 405 15.35 6.21 -31.40
C ARG A 405 14.28 6.56 -32.43
N GLN A 406 13.54 7.62 -32.15
CA GLN A 406 12.63 8.24 -33.11
C GLN A 406 13.36 8.62 -34.39
N SER A 407 12.72 8.34 -35.53
CA SER A 407 13.19 8.72 -36.86
C SER A 407 13.18 10.23 -37.06
N ALA A 408 14.30 10.79 -37.55
CA ALA A 408 14.35 12.17 -37.99
C ALA A 408 13.61 12.35 -39.33
N LEU A 409 12.68 13.31 -39.40
CA LEU A 409 11.95 13.68 -40.62
C LEU A 409 11.31 12.47 -41.36
N HIS A 410 10.76 11.53 -40.60
CA HIS A 410 10.13 10.30 -41.11
C HIS A 410 11.06 9.35 -41.92
N ARG A 411 12.38 9.55 -41.90
CA ARG A 411 13.32 8.62 -42.55
C ARG A 411 13.31 7.24 -41.87
N PRO A 412 13.54 6.15 -42.60
CA PRO A 412 13.73 4.83 -41.99
C PRO A 412 14.80 4.86 -40.90
N SER A 413 14.56 4.17 -39.79
CA SER A 413 15.53 3.94 -38.73
C SER A 413 16.69 3.12 -39.27
N ASP A 414 17.93 3.51 -38.97
CA ASP A 414 19.12 2.75 -39.36
C ASP A 414 19.15 1.35 -38.71
N VAL A 415 18.44 1.17 -37.59
CA VAL A 415 18.37 -0.07 -36.82
C VAL A 415 17.27 -1.00 -37.33
N LEU A 416 16.10 -0.46 -37.68
CA LEU A 416 14.92 -1.28 -38.03
C LEU A 416 14.54 -1.24 -39.51
N GLY A 417 15.11 -0.33 -40.32
CA GLY A 417 14.74 -0.15 -41.72
C GLY A 417 13.34 0.42 -41.96
N VAL A 418 12.62 0.82 -40.91
CA VAL A 418 11.28 1.42 -40.95
C VAL A 418 11.24 2.74 -40.20
N SER A 419 10.31 3.63 -40.56
CA SER A 419 10.14 4.92 -39.88
C SER A 419 9.47 4.72 -38.52
N VAL A 420 10.06 5.27 -37.46
CA VAL A 420 9.55 5.15 -36.09
C VAL A 420 9.20 6.52 -35.52
N ARG A 421 7.95 6.71 -35.10
CA ARG A 421 7.42 8.02 -34.67
C ARG A 421 7.78 8.39 -33.24
N ALA A 422 8.21 7.43 -32.42
CA ALA A 422 8.65 7.63 -31.05
C ALA A 422 9.76 6.63 -30.72
N GLU A 423 10.49 6.85 -29.64
CA GLU A 423 11.47 5.86 -29.16
C GLU A 423 10.77 4.54 -28.80
N ILE A 424 11.39 3.40 -29.16
CA ILE A 424 10.97 2.05 -28.75
C ILE A 424 12.03 1.49 -27.80
N ASP A 425 11.59 1.04 -26.62
CA ASP A 425 12.49 0.57 -25.57
C ASP A 425 13.24 -0.70 -26.01
N ALA A 426 12.53 -1.66 -26.62
CA ALA A 426 13.16 -2.78 -27.32
C ALA A 426 12.28 -3.41 -28.42
N VAL A 427 12.92 -4.08 -29.37
CA VAL A 427 12.28 -4.94 -30.39
C VAL A 427 13.01 -6.29 -30.39
N VAL A 428 12.28 -7.41 -30.31
CA VAL A 428 12.86 -8.76 -30.36
C VAL A 428 12.14 -9.62 -31.39
N VAL A 429 12.90 -10.48 -32.09
CA VAL A 429 12.39 -11.39 -33.11
C VAL A 429 12.38 -12.81 -32.54
N ALA A 430 11.19 -13.33 -32.22
CA ALA A 430 10.97 -14.71 -31.86
C ALA A 430 10.81 -15.54 -33.14
N VAL A 431 11.93 -16.04 -33.68
CA VAL A 431 11.97 -16.76 -34.98
C VAL A 431 11.14 -18.04 -34.99
N HIS A 432 11.05 -18.74 -33.85
CA HIS A 432 10.33 -20.01 -33.74
C HIS A 432 8.81 -19.84 -33.81
N SER A 433 8.29 -18.70 -33.36
CA SER A 433 6.85 -18.37 -33.38
C SER A 433 6.51 -17.32 -34.44
N LEU A 434 7.46 -17.00 -35.34
CA LEU A 434 7.35 -15.96 -36.37
C LEU A 434 6.73 -14.67 -35.81
N THR A 435 7.21 -14.21 -34.65
CA THR A 435 6.65 -13.04 -33.97
C THR A 435 7.74 -12.00 -33.70
N ILE A 436 7.47 -10.73 -34.04
CA ILE A 436 8.27 -9.57 -33.65
C ILE A 436 7.56 -8.89 -32.48
N TRP A 437 8.19 -8.88 -31.32
CA TRP A 437 7.67 -8.21 -30.14
C TRP A 437 8.25 -6.81 -30.04
N VAL A 438 7.37 -5.81 -29.97
CA VAL A 438 7.68 -4.42 -29.63
C VAL A 438 7.47 -4.26 -28.12
N LEU A 439 8.56 -4.06 -27.40
CA LEU A 439 8.58 -4.05 -25.94
C LEU A 439 8.56 -2.60 -25.42
N GLU A 440 7.69 -2.35 -24.45
CA GLU A 440 7.65 -1.11 -23.68
C GLU A 440 7.98 -1.40 -22.21
N ALA A 441 9.09 -0.86 -21.73
CA ALA A 441 9.53 -0.96 -20.34
C ALA A 441 8.76 0.03 -19.46
N LYS A 442 8.14 -0.46 -18.38
CA LYS A 442 7.42 0.35 -17.39
C LYS A 442 7.76 -0.11 -15.97
N ASP A 443 8.65 0.61 -15.29
CA ASP A 443 8.97 0.38 -13.87
C ASP A 443 8.11 1.28 -12.97
N LEU A 444 6.81 0.98 -12.89
CA LEU A 444 5.89 1.67 -12.00
C LEU A 444 5.93 1.04 -10.60
N ALA A 445 5.87 1.88 -9.56
CA ALA A 445 5.63 1.39 -8.21
C ALA A 445 4.21 0.81 -8.13
N VAL A 446 4.06 -0.40 -7.57
CA VAL A 446 2.76 -1.07 -7.44
C VAL A 446 1.79 -0.18 -6.65
N PRO A 447 0.64 0.20 -7.22
CA PRO A 447 -0.37 0.99 -6.50
C PRO A 447 -1.15 0.08 -5.56
N PHE A 448 -1.34 0.52 -4.32
CA PHE A 448 -2.10 -0.24 -3.31
C PHE A 448 -3.49 0.34 -3.01
N SER A 449 -3.73 1.62 -3.32
CA SER A 449 -5.04 2.25 -3.11
C SER A 449 -5.95 2.06 -4.34
N PRO A 450 -7.26 1.75 -4.16
CA PRO A 450 -8.22 1.55 -5.24
C PRO A 450 -8.25 2.70 -6.25
N ARG A 451 -8.18 3.95 -5.76
CA ARG A 451 -8.13 5.13 -6.62
C ARG A 451 -6.89 5.15 -7.51
N ARG A 452 -5.72 4.77 -6.99
CA ARG A 452 -4.49 4.68 -7.79
C ARG A 452 -4.49 3.49 -8.73
N ILE A 453 -4.99 2.33 -8.30
CA ILE A 453 -5.21 1.19 -9.18
C ILE A 453 -6.07 1.63 -10.37
N ARG A 454 -7.21 2.29 -10.10
CA ARG A 454 -8.07 2.82 -11.15
C ARG A 454 -7.39 3.87 -12.02
N GLY A 455 -6.64 4.79 -11.40
CA GLY A 455 -5.89 5.84 -12.10
C GLY A 455 -4.79 5.28 -13.00
N GLU A 456 -4.07 4.25 -12.56
CA GLU A 456 -3.06 3.54 -13.34
C GLU A 456 -3.70 2.86 -14.54
N VAL A 457 -4.75 2.05 -14.32
CA VAL A 457 -5.52 1.42 -15.40
C VAL A 457 -6.01 2.50 -16.39
N HIS A 458 -6.54 3.61 -15.91
CA HIS A 458 -6.95 4.73 -16.78
C HIS A 458 -5.78 5.31 -17.59
N ASN A 459 -4.60 5.50 -17.00
CA ASN A 459 -3.43 6.00 -17.71
C ASN A 459 -2.95 5.06 -18.83
N TYR A 460 -3.12 3.75 -18.66
CA TYR A 460 -2.84 2.78 -19.72
C TYR A 460 -3.85 2.87 -20.86
N HIS A 461 -5.15 2.79 -20.56
CA HIS A 461 -6.20 2.58 -21.56
C HIS A 461 -6.88 3.86 -22.09
N ARG A 462 -6.67 5.03 -21.48
CA ARG A 462 -7.25 6.28 -22.00
C ARG A 462 -6.70 6.59 -23.40
N ALA A 463 -7.45 7.35 -24.20
CA ALA A 463 -6.99 7.84 -25.49
C ALA A 463 -5.65 8.59 -25.35
N GLY A 464 -4.66 8.24 -26.18
CA GLY A 464 -3.28 8.73 -26.09
C GLY A 464 -2.50 8.21 -24.87
N GLY A 465 -3.04 7.21 -24.19
CA GLY A 465 -2.44 6.52 -23.04
C GLY A 465 -1.27 5.62 -23.42
N HIS A 466 -0.82 4.78 -22.49
CA HIS A 466 0.31 3.89 -22.75
C HIS A 466 0.01 2.85 -23.83
N VAL A 467 -1.20 2.30 -23.87
CA VAL A 467 -1.59 1.29 -24.86
C VAL A 467 -1.57 1.87 -26.27
N ASP A 468 -2.22 3.01 -26.50
CA ASP A 468 -2.21 3.69 -27.81
C ASP A 468 -0.79 4.00 -28.29
N LYS A 469 0.09 4.40 -27.38
CA LYS A 469 1.50 4.66 -27.68
C LYS A 469 2.24 3.39 -28.08
N LEU A 470 2.02 2.28 -27.37
CA LEU A 470 2.60 0.99 -27.72
C LEU A 470 2.07 0.50 -29.07
N LEU A 471 0.76 0.56 -29.31
CA LEU A 471 0.14 0.14 -30.57
C LEU A 471 0.58 1.02 -31.76
N ALA A 472 0.86 2.31 -31.53
CA ALA A 472 1.46 3.17 -32.54
C ALA A 472 2.88 2.70 -32.92
N LYS A 473 3.69 2.28 -31.94
CA LYS A 473 5.02 1.69 -32.17
C LYS A 473 4.92 0.34 -32.89
N VAL A 474 3.96 -0.50 -32.51
CA VAL A 474 3.64 -1.76 -33.20
C VAL A 474 3.32 -1.51 -34.66
N LYS A 475 2.48 -0.50 -34.96
CA LYS A 475 2.13 -0.12 -36.34
C LYS A 475 3.35 0.34 -37.15
N ASP A 476 4.28 1.07 -36.53
CA ASP A 476 5.51 1.51 -37.18
C ASP A 476 6.37 0.31 -37.60
N VAL A 477 6.53 -0.67 -36.71
CA VAL A 477 7.26 -1.92 -36.99
C VAL A 477 6.52 -2.81 -37.98
N ALA A 478 5.19 -2.86 -37.90
CA ALA A 478 4.33 -3.65 -38.78
C ALA A 478 4.26 -3.12 -40.22
N ALA A 479 4.79 -1.92 -40.50
CA ALA A 479 4.83 -1.38 -41.86
C ALA A 479 5.70 -2.23 -42.80
N ASN A 480 6.76 -2.87 -42.29
CA ASN A 480 7.56 -3.84 -43.04
C ASN A 480 8.25 -4.85 -42.09
N PRO A 481 7.54 -5.89 -41.62
CA PRO A 481 8.07 -6.87 -40.68
C PRO A 481 9.28 -7.64 -41.22
N ALA A 482 9.32 -7.91 -42.52
CA ALA A 482 10.40 -8.64 -43.17
C ALA A 482 11.71 -7.83 -43.15
N GLU A 483 11.66 -6.53 -43.44
CA GLU A 483 12.83 -5.65 -43.33
C GLU A 483 13.33 -5.58 -41.88
N VAL A 484 12.42 -5.44 -40.91
CA VAL A 484 12.79 -5.41 -39.49
C VAL A 484 13.48 -6.71 -39.06
N ALA A 485 12.90 -7.87 -39.41
CA ALA A 485 13.51 -9.17 -39.13
C ALA A 485 14.88 -9.31 -39.81
N GLY A 486 15.00 -8.89 -41.08
CA GLY A 486 16.26 -8.91 -41.82
C GLY A 486 17.34 -8.05 -41.17
N ARG A 487 17.01 -6.82 -40.77
CA ARG A 487 17.91 -5.89 -40.07
C ARG A 487 18.39 -6.41 -38.72
N LEU A 488 17.55 -7.17 -38.03
CA LEU A 488 17.87 -7.80 -36.76
C LEU A 488 18.57 -9.16 -36.92
N GLY A 489 18.86 -9.61 -38.15
CA GLY A 489 19.63 -10.84 -38.41
C GLY A 489 18.80 -12.11 -38.59
N ALA A 490 17.51 -11.98 -38.94
CA ALA A 490 16.60 -13.09 -39.21
C ALA A 490 16.12 -13.11 -40.69
N ALA A 491 16.96 -12.67 -41.63
CA ALA A 491 16.62 -12.56 -43.05
C ALA A 491 16.29 -13.92 -43.72
N ASP A 492 16.92 -15.00 -43.25
CA ASP A 492 16.77 -16.34 -43.83
C ASP A 492 15.54 -17.10 -43.32
N VAL A 493 14.77 -16.52 -42.40
CA VAL A 493 13.60 -17.16 -41.80
C VAL A 493 12.40 -17.06 -42.75
N VAL A 494 11.92 -18.20 -43.23
CA VAL A 494 10.77 -18.29 -44.13
C VAL A 494 9.46 -18.22 -43.33
N GLY A 495 8.67 -17.18 -43.56
CA GLY A 495 7.35 -17.02 -42.95
C GLY A 495 6.89 -15.57 -42.87
N THR A 496 5.63 -15.35 -42.53
CA THR A 496 5.10 -14.00 -42.29
C THR A 496 5.17 -13.68 -40.81
N PHE A 497 6.01 -12.71 -40.45
CA PHE A 497 6.12 -12.25 -39.07
C PHE A 497 4.87 -11.49 -38.61
N ALA A 498 4.30 -11.90 -37.49
CA ALA A 498 3.30 -11.12 -36.77
C ALA A 498 4.00 -10.10 -35.86
N VAL A 499 3.50 -8.86 -35.79
CA VAL A 499 4.06 -7.83 -34.88
C VAL A 499 3.11 -7.63 -33.70
N ARG A 500 3.62 -7.75 -32.48
CA ARG A 500 2.83 -7.67 -31.23
C ARG A 500 3.45 -6.69 -30.24
N GLY A 501 2.63 -6.06 -29.42
CA GLY A 501 3.07 -5.16 -28.35
C GLY A 501 3.12 -5.87 -26.99
N LEU A 502 4.16 -5.62 -26.21
CA LEU A 502 4.36 -6.22 -24.89
C LEU A 502 4.87 -5.17 -23.89
N PHE A 503 4.16 -4.98 -22.78
CA PHE A 503 4.70 -4.24 -21.64
C PHE A 503 5.58 -5.14 -20.79
N VAL A 504 6.78 -4.67 -20.45
CA VAL A 504 7.68 -5.32 -19.49
C VAL A 504 7.70 -4.52 -18.21
N THR A 505 7.37 -5.16 -17.10
CA THR A 505 7.35 -4.54 -15.76
C THR A 505 8.23 -5.30 -14.78
N ARG A 506 8.57 -4.69 -13.64
CA ARG A 506 9.33 -5.38 -12.57
C ARG A 506 8.43 -6.28 -11.73
N GLU A 507 7.18 -5.86 -11.54
CA GLU A 507 6.15 -6.53 -10.74
C GLU A 507 4.84 -6.57 -11.52
N PRO A 508 3.89 -7.45 -11.17
CA PRO A 508 2.55 -7.42 -11.74
C PRO A 508 1.92 -6.02 -11.59
N THR A 509 1.47 -5.43 -12.69
CA THR A 509 0.75 -4.14 -12.72
C THR A 509 -0.76 -4.38 -12.83
N PRO A 510 -1.62 -3.54 -12.23
CA PRO A 510 -3.06 -3.69 -12.38
C PRO A 510 -3.55 -3.67 -13.84
N ALA A 511 -2.89 -2.92 -14.73
CA ALA A 511 -3.30 -2.85 -16.13
C ALA A 511 -3.25 -4.21 -16.85
N ALA A 512 -2.41 -5.13 -16.38
CA ALA A 512 -2.30 -6.51 -16.88
C ALA A 512 -3.54 -7.38 -16.62
N PHE A 513 -4.45 -6.93 -15.75
CA PHE A 513 -5.62 -7.69 -15.32
C PHE A 513 -6.91 -7.05 -15.85
N THR A 514 -6.88 -6.60 -17.10
CA THR A 514 -8.07 -6.14 -17.82
C THR A 514 -8.46 -7.15 -18.90
N ASP A 515 -9.74 -7.19 -19.27
CA ASP A 515 -10.28 -8.07 -20.30
C ASP A 515 -9.85 -7.67 -21.72
N ASP A 516 -9.38 -6.43 -21.90
CA ASP A 516 -8.86 -5.91 -23.17
C ASP A 516 -7.42 -6.40 -23.40
N ARG A 517 -7.28 -7.50 -24.14
CA ARG A 517 -6.00 -8.13 -24.48
C ARG A 517 -5.52 -7.77 -25.90
N THR A 518 -5.52 -6.48 -26.24
CA THR A 518 -4.88 -5.98 -27.48
C THR A 518 -3.34 -5.99 -27.42
N HIS A 519 -2.79 -6.23 -26.24
CA HIS A 519 -1.37 -6.23 -25.91
C HIS A 519 -1.15 -7.12 -24.68
N ASP A 520 0.09 -7.52 -24.45
CA ASP A 520 0.45 -8.39 -23.33
C ASP A 520 1.24 -7.64 -22.27
N PHE A 521 1.29 -8.21 -21.06
CA PHE A 521 2.14 -7.78 -19.96
C PHE A 521 2.98 -8.95 -19.48
N VAL A 522 4.24 -8.68 -19.14
CA VAL A 522 5.11 -9.68 -18.53
C VAL A 522 6.03 -9.05 -17.51
N THR A 523 6.29 -9.76 -16.43
CA THR A 523 7.36 -9.35 -15.51
C THR A 523 8.71 -9.72 -16.11
N LEU A 524 9.74 -8.92 -15.82
CA LEU A 524 11.06 -9.10 -16.40
C LEU A 524 11.63 -10.51 -16.19
N ASP A 525 11.41 -11.11 -15.03
CA ASP A 525 11.85 -12.49 -14.70
C ASP A 525 11.11 -13.58 -15.48
N ARG A 526 9.94 -13.27 -16.04
CA ARG A 526 9.12 -14.20 -16.86
C ARG A 526 9.23 -13.92 -18.36
N LEU A 527 9.91 -12.84 -18.74
CA LEU A 527 10.09 -12.46 -20.14
C LEU A 527 10.76 -13.57 -20.97
N PRO A 528 11.84 -14.25 -20.52
CA PRO A 528 12.44 -15.34 -21.29
C PRO A 528 11.46 -16.47 -21.60
N ASP A 529 10.70 -16.91 -20.59
CA ASP A 529 9.71 -17.98 -20.74
C ASP A 529 8.61 -17.58 -21.73
N LEU A 530 8.15 -16.33 -21.69
CA LEU A 530 7.12 -15.84 -22.62
C LEU A 530 7.64 -15.78 -24.05
N LEU A 531 8.85 -15.25 -24.26
CA LEU A 531 9.43 -15.10 -25.59
C LEU A 531 9.70 -16.44 -26.28
N TRP A 532 9.85 -17.52 -25.51
CA TRP A 532 10.05 -18.89 -25.99
C TRP A 532 8.77 -19.76 -26.01
N LYS A 533 7.66 -19.28 -25.45
CA LYS A 533 6.38 -20.00 -25.52
C LYS A 533 5.70 -19.74 -26.86
N ASP A 534 5.20 -20.81 -27.46
CA ASP A 534 4.37 -20.73 -28.64
C ASP A 534 3.00 -20.10 -28.26
N PRO A 535 2.59 -18.96 -28.86
CA PRO A 535 1.32 -18.29 -28.53
C PRO A 535 0.06 -19.08 -28.95
N SER A 536 0.21 -20.32 -29.42
CA SER A 536 -0.86 -21.22 -29.86
C SER A 536 -1.22 -22.33 -28.86
N SER A 537 -0.82 -22.22 -27.58
CA SER A 537 -1.18 -23.15 -26.50
C SER A 537 -2.20 -22.62 -25.49
#